data_AF-A0A959T7R4-F1
#
_entry.id   AF-A0A959T7R4-F1
#
_cell.length_a   1.000
_cell.length_b   1.000
_cell.length_c   1.000
_cell.angle_alpha   90.00
_cell.angle_beta   90.00
_cell.angle_gamma   90.00
#
_symmetry.space_group_name_H-M   'P 1'
#
loop_
_entity.id
_entity.type
_entity.pdbx_description
1 polymer ?
#
loop_
_entity_poly.entity_id
_entity_poly.type
_entity_poly.pdbx_seq_one_letter_code
_entity_poly.pdbx_strand_id
1 'polypeptide(L)'
;MIVRQVALRPLTFLTALTIAAFSQAQQNDVPFQRDVYEGIERNAARIDDRSLTGLKPVLESRVDVTGAMGYRVDSTRYFYWLTEKLFRDHLLDVREGDLRLTLDPLFRFEVGLEQGDATPYADTNRFYQNVRGFRITGDLGPKVSFQTMFHETQAIMPQYLFRSALAIGAMPSQGRVKFPAVPKMDFGWSQSSLSYSPARWINLQLGHGKHFVGHG
;
A
#
# COMPACT_ATOMS: atom_id res chain seq x y z
N MET A 1 -37.96 46.47 48.28
CA MET A 1 -37.43 46.69 46.92
C MET A 1 -35.92 46.57 46.99
N ILE A 2 -35.34 45.61 46.26
CA ILE A 2 -33.97 45.47 45.73
C ILE A 2 -33.70 43.95 45.63
N VAL A 3 -33.94 43.46 44.42
CA VAL A 3 -33.60 42.12 43.93
C VAL A 3 -32.14 42.15 43.52
N ARG A 4 -31.32 41.18 43.93
CA ARG A 4 -30.01 40.93 43.30
C ARG A 4 -29.97 39.53 42.74
N GLN A 5 -29.71 39.50 41.44
CA GLN A 5 -29.82 38.37 40.55
C GLN A 5 -28.70 37.35 40.74
N VAL A 6 -29.06 36.09 40.54
CA VAL A 6 -28.16 34.95 40.35
C VAL A 6 -27.50 35.11 38.98
N ALA A 7 -26.18 35.32 38.96
CA ALA A 7 -25.39 35.28 37.73
C ALA A 7 -24.80 33.85 37.57
N LEU A 8 -25.44 33.02 36.75
CA LEU A 8 -24.84 31.80 36.23
C LEU A 8 -23.67 32.18 35.30
N ARG A 9 -22.48 31.63 35.57
CA ARG A 9 -21.25 31.86 34.80
C ARG A 9 -21.32 31.19 33.41
N PRO A 10 -20.92 31.85 32.31
CA PRO A 10 -20.77 31.24 31.00
C PRO A 10 -19.38 30.61 30.89
N LEU A 11 -19.14 29.46 31.52
CA LEU A 11 -17.83 28.78 31.47
C LEU A 11 -17.93 27.29 31.08
N THR A 12 -19.03 26.89 30.43
CA THR A 12 -19.23 25.50 29.98
C THR A 12 -19.39 25.38 28.46
N PHE A 13 -19.36 26.49 27.72
CA PHE A 13 -19.48 26.47 26.25
C PHE A 13 -18.13 26.47 25.50
N LEU A 14 -17.01 26.71 26.19
CA LEU A 14 -15.68 26.79 25.54
C LEU A 14 -14.90 25.47 25.54
N THR A 15 -15.34 24.45 26.28
CA THR A 15 -14.66 23.14 26.36
C THR A 15 -15.18 22.11 25.36
N ALA A 16 -16.19 22.45 24.55
CA ALA A 16 -16.74 21.56 23.52
C ALA A 16 -16.02 21.66 22.15
N LEU A 17 -15.01 22.52 22.01
CA LEU A 17 -14.36 22.83 20.72
C LEU A 17 -12.85 22.53 20.70
N THR A 18 -12.40 21.50 21.41
CA THR A 18 -10.98 21.05 21.38
C THR A 18 -10.82 19.55 21.11
N ILE A 19 -11.86 18.89 20.60
CA ILE A 19 -11.77 17.56 20.00
C ILE A 19 -12.12 17.68 18.51
N ALA A 20 -11.45 18.58 17.81
CA ALA A 20 -11.17 18.33 16.40
C ALA A 20 -10.01 17.34 16.39
N ALA A 21 -10.33 16.06 16.65
CA ALA A 21 -9.43 14.99 16.27
C ALA A 21 -9.17 15.20 14.77
N PHE A 22 -7.93 15.57 14.43
CA PHE A 22 -7.43 15.50 13.06
C PHE A 22 -7.49 14.02 12.67
N SER A 23 -8.66 13.58 12.24
CA SER A 23 -8.82 12.39 11.43
C SER A 23 -8.08 12.70 10.14
N GLN A 24 -6.80 12.35 10.10
CA GLN A 24 -6.03 12.23 8.89
C GLN A 24 -6.71 11.11 8.09
N ALA A 25 -7.76 11.47 7.36
CA ALA A 25 -8.44 10.57 6.45
C ALA A 25 -7.54 10.44 5.22
N GLN A 26 -6.51 9.60 5.33
CA GLN A 26 -5.64 9.28 4.21
C GLN A 26 -6.52 8.68 3.10
N GLN A 27 -6.52 9.32 1.93
CA GLN A 27 -7.26 8.87 0.75
C GLN A 27 -6.34 8.07 -0.18
N ASN A 28 -5.26 7.50 0.38
CA ASN A 28 -4.32 6.67 -0.34
C ASN A 28 -4.93 5.31 -0.68
N ASP A 29 -4.46 4.75 -1.78
CA ASP A 29 -4.85 3.43 -2.22
C ASP A 29 -4.06 2.37 -1.46
N VAL A 30 -4.75 1.33 -1.00
CA VAL A 30 -4.09 0.15 -0.45
C VAL A 30 -3.32 -0.55 -1.57
N PRO A 31 -1.99 -0.79 -1.41
CA PRO A 31 -1.18 -1.48 -2.40
C PRO A 31 -1.78 -2.82 -2.80
N PHE A 32 -2.00 -3.02 -4.10
CA PHE A 32 -2.62 -4.22 -4.63
C PHE A 32 -1.68 -5.44 -4.53
N GLN A 33 -1.66 -6.04 -3.35
CA GLN A 33 -0.92 -7.25 -3.01
C GLN A 33 -1.83 -8.22 -2.24
N ARG A 34 -1.77 -9.50 -2.60
CA ARG A 34 -2.63 -10.54 -2.03
C ARG A 34 -2.57 -10.58 -0.50
N ASP A 35 -1.37 -10.55 0.08
CA ASP A 35 -1.17 -10.68 1.54
C ASP A 35 -1.83 -9.55 2.34
N VAL A 36 -1.93 -8.35 1.73
CA VAL A 36 -2.62 -7.20 2.33
C VAL A 36 -4.12 -7.37 2.19
N TYR A 37 -4.59 -7.70 0.97
CA TYR A 37 -6.01 -7.82 0.66
C TYR A 37 -6.68 -9.01 1.33
N GLU A 38 -5.98 -10.10 1.63
CA GLU A 38 -6.52 -11.22 2.40
C GLU A 38 -6.99 -10.76 3.79
N GLY A 39 -6.21 -9.90 4.45
CA GLY A 39 -6.60 -9.33 5.74
C GLY A 39 -7.81 -8.40 5.63
N ILE A 40 -7.86 -7.57 4.58
CA ILE A 40 -8.96 -6.63 4.33
C ILE A 40 -10.25 -7.36 3.97
N GLU A 41 -10.17 -8.36 3.09
CA GLU A 41 -11.33 -9.16 2.70
C GLU A 41 -11.89 -9.97 3.89
N ARG A 42 -11.01 -10.48 4.76
CA ARG A 42 -11.44 -11.11 6.01
C ARG A 42 -12.20 -10.12 6.91
N ASN A 43 -11.76 -8.87 7.00
CA ASN A 43 -12.47 -7.86 7.76
C ASN A 43 -13.80 -7.47 7.10
N ALA A 44 -13.83 -7.39 5.76
CA ALA A 44 -15.02 -7.10 4.99
C ALA A 44 -16.08 -8.22 5.00
N ALA A 45 -15.67 -9.45 5.30
CA ALA A 45 -16.58 -10.57 5.50
C ALA A 45 -17.34 -10.52 6.85
N ARG A 46 -17.03 -9.56 7.74
CA ARG A 46 -17.78 -9.39 8.99
C ARG A 46 -19.19 -8.88 8.70
N ILE A 47 -20.16 -9.34 9.49
CA ILE A 47 -21.59 -9.01 9.33
C ILE A 47 -21.86 -7.50 9.39
N ASP A 48 -21.08 -6.78 10.19
CA ASP A 48 -21.27 -5.34 10.40
C ASP A 48 -20.57 -4.47 9.34
N ASP A 49 -19.71 -5.04 8.49
CA ASP A 49 -18.98 -4.26 7.50
C ASP A 49 -19.79 -4.04 6.22
N ARG A 50 -19.63 -2.85 5.65
CA ARG A 50 -20.32 -2.40 4.43
C ARG A 50 -19.34 -1.99 3.33
N SER A 51 -18.07 -2.34 3.48
CA SER A 51 -17.05 -2.01 2.49
C SER A 51 -17.23 -2.83 1.21
N LEU A 52 -16.99 -2.19 0.07
CA LEU A 52 -17.05 -2.85 -1.24
C LEU A 52 -15.64 -3.28 -1.63
N THR A 53 -15.36 -4.58 -1.58
CA THR A 53 -14.05 -5.15 -1.96
C THR A 53 -13.99 -5.68 -3.40
N GLY A 54 -15.11 -5.63 -4.13
CA GLY A 54 -15.20 -6.08 -5.52
C GLY A 54 -14.50 -5.18 -6.54
N LEU A 55 -14.03 -4.00 -6.13
CA LEU A 55 -13.23 -3.10 -6.96
C LEU A 55 -11.92 -2.80 -6.22
N LYS A 56 -10.80 -3.12 -6.85
CA LYS A 56 -9.46 -2.94 -6.27
C LYS A 56 -8.59 -2.11 -7.23
N PRO A 57 -7.71 -1.24 -6.73
CA PRO A 57 -7.40 -1.05 -5.32
C PRO A 57 -8.49 -0.30 -4.53
N VAL A 58 -8.61 -0.63 -3.24
CA VAL A 58 -9.53 0.04 -2.31
C VAL A 58 -8.83 1.20 -1.62
N LEU A 59 -9.59 2.23 -1.27
CA LEU A 59 -9.11 3.36 -0.47
C LEU A 59 -8.97 2.95 0.99
N GLU A 60 -7.87 3.34 1.62
CA GLU A 60 -7.63 3.11 3.05
C GLU A 60 -8.76 3.66 3.92
N SER A 61 -9.34 4.80 3.53
CA SER A 61 -10.45 5.46 4.25
C SER A 61 -11.79 4.72 4.17
N ARG A 62 -11.95 3.74 3.26
CA ARG A 62 -13.23 3.06 2.98
C ARG A 62 -13.28 1.62 3.46
N VAL A 63 -12.17 1.07 3.94
CA VAL A 63 -12.07 -0.32 4.36
C VAL A 63 -11.47 -0.42 5.76
N ASP A 64 -11.85 -1.47 6.50
CA ASP A 64 -11.17 -1.79 7.75
C ASP A 64 -9.82 -2.47 7.45
N VAL A 65 -8.73 -1.70 7.53
CA VAL A 65 -7.35 -2.19 7.37
C VAL A 65 -6.80 -2.86 8.64
N THR A 66 -7.57 -2.91 9.73
CA THR A 66 -7.09 -3.40 11.03
C THR A 66 -6.62 -4.85 10.93
N GLY A 67 -5.35 -5.10 11.25
CA GLY A 67 -4.80 -6.46 11.22
C GLY A 67 -4.43 -6.97 9.82
N ALA A 68 -4.56 -6.15 8.78
CA ALA A 68 -4.00 -6.43 7.46
C ALA A 68 -2.47 -6.26 7.47
N MET A 69 -1.77 -7.01 6.62
CA MET A 69 -0.32 -6.92 6.52
C MET A 69 0.10 -5.49 6.16
N GLY A 70 1.11 -4.94 6.85
CA GLY A 70 1.57 -3.56 6.67
C GLY A 70 0.78 -2.48 7.42
N TYR A 71 -0.43 -2.78 7.91
CA TYR A 71 -1.27 -1.85 8.69
C TYR A 71 -1.38 -2.23 10.17
N ARG A 72 -0.62 -3.25 10.61
CA ARG A 72 -0.55 -3.66 12.01
C ARG A 72 0.33 -2.69 12.77
N VAL A 73 -0.12 -2.28 13.96
CA VAL A 73 0.73 -1.54 14.89
C VAL A 73 1.86 -2.46 15.32
N ASP A 74 3.09 -2.08 14.98
CA ASP A 74 4.27 -2.79 15.44
C ASP A 74 4.59 -2.38 16.88
N SER A 75 4.46 -3.33 17.81
CA SER A 75 4.78 -3.15 19.23
C SER A 75 6.21 -3.56 19.59
N THR A 76 7.00 -4.00 18.60
CA THR A 76 8.37 -4.46 18.78
C THR A 76 9.27 -3.30 19.20
N ARG A 77 10.09 -3.52 20.23
CA ARG A 77 11.10 -2.54 20.67
C ARG A 77 12.36 -2.71 19.84
N TYR A 78 12.73 -1.67 19.10
CA TYR A 78 14.00 -1.60 18.38
C TYR A 78 15.04 -0.88 19.24
N PHE A 79 16.22 -1.48 19.41
CA PHE A 79 17.30 -0.91 20.21
C PHE A 79 18.27 -0.06 19.38
N TYR A 80 18.27 -0.22 18.06
CA TYR A 80 19.15 0.51 17.15
C TYR A 80 18.35 1.41 16.22
N TRP A 81 18.85 2.63 16.00
CA TRP A 81 18.25 3.62 15.11
C TRP A 81 18.05 3.09 13.68
N LEU A 82 19.00 2.30 13.16
CA LEU A 82 18.93 1.74 11.83
C LEU A 82 17.81 0.70 11.70
N THR A 83 17.62 -0.14 12.71
CA THR A 83 16.53 -1.14 12.70
C THR A 83 15.17 -0.47 12.83
N GLU A 84 15.08 0.58 13.64
CA GLU A 84 13.87 1.39 13.77
C GLU A 84 13.51 2.05 12.43
N LYS A 85 14.50 2.59 11.72
CA LYS A 85 14.32 3.21 10.40
C LYS A 85 14.01 2.21 9.28
N LEU A 86 14.48 0.97 9.38
CA LEU A 86 14.26 -0.05 8.35
C LEU A 86 12.90 -0.75 8.47
N PHE A 87 12.41 -0.95 9.70
CA PHE A 87 11.22 -1.77 9.96
C PHE A 87 10.00 -0.98 10.43
N ARG A 88 10.19 0.20 11.04
CA ARG A 88 9.09 0.94 11.66
C ARG A 88 8.82 2.28 11.00
N ASP A 89 9.85 3.08 10.77
CA ASP A 89 9.69 4.45 10.33
C ASP A 89 9.86 4.59 8.82
N HIS A 90 9.13 5.53 8.19
CA HIS A 90 9.35 5.88 6.79
C HIS A 90 10.77 6.40 6.57
N LEU A 91 11.37 6.14 5.41
CA LEU A 91 12.75 6.60 5.14
C LEU A 91 12.81 8.14 5.15
N LEU A 92 11.89 8.78 4.45
CA LEU A 92 11.63 10.22 4.52
C LEU A 92 10.15 10.44 4.85
N ASP A 93 9.87 11.32 5.81
CA ASP A 93 8.52 11.76 6.19
C ASP A 93 8.58 13.29 6.40
N VAL A 94 8.05 14.03 5.45
CA VAL A 94 7.98 15.50 5.48
C VAL A 94 6.55 15.89 5.80
N ARG A 95 6.36 16.64 6.89
CA ARG A 95 5.06 17.12 7.34
C ARG A 95 5.10 18.63 7.51
N GLU A 96 4.47 19.35 6.60
CA GLU A 96 4.41 20.82 6.60
C GLU A 96 2.97 21.27 6.41
N GLY A 97 2.35 21.78 7.49
CA GLY A 97 0.96 22.23 7.47
C GLY A 97 0.02 21.10 7.03
N ASP A 98 -0.64 21.31 5.89
CA ASP A 98 -1.56 20.34 5.29
C ASP A 98 -0.87 19.36 4.32
N LEU A 99 0.44 19.47 4.10
CA LEU A 99 1.20 18.57 3.25
C LEU A 99 1.87 17.48 4.08
N ARG A 100 1.64 16.23 3.69
CA ARG A 100 2.46 15.08 4.12
C ARG A 100 3.05 14.41 2.90
N LEU A 101 4.36 14.18 2.89
CA LEU A 101 5.05 13.45 1.83
C LEU A 101 5.91 12.37 2.48
N THR A 102 5.74 11.13 2.06
CA THR A 102 6.60 10.02 2.46
C THR A 102 7.30 9.42 1.26
N LEU A 103 8.53 8.95 1.48
CA LEU A 103 9.30 8.18 0.52
C LEU A 103 9.90 6.99 1.23
N ASP A 104 9.61 5.80 0.71
CA ASP A 104 10.05 4.52 1.26
C ASP A 104 10.71 3.66 0.18
N PRO A 105 11.87 3.05 0.46
CA PRO A 105 12.45 2.09 -0.44
C PRO A 105 11.65 0.78 -0.41
N LEU A 106 11.54 0.12 -1.56
CA LEU A 106 10.86 -1.16 -1.71
C LEU A 106 11.90 -2.24 -2.05
N PHE A 107 11.91 -3.30 -1.26
CA PHE A 107 12.76 -4.47 -1.51
C PHE A 107 11.96 -5.76 -1.37
N ARG A 108 12.21 -6.71 -2.26
CA ARG A 108 11.70 -8.08 -2.14
C ARG A 108 12.79 -9.03 -2.61
N PHE A 109 13.15 -9.96 -1.74
CA PHE A 109 14.12 -11.00 -2.03
C PHE A 109 13.45 -12.34 -1.80
N GLU A 110 13.27 -13.09 -2.88
CA GLU A 110 12.67 -14.41 -2.84
C GLU A 110 13.64 -15.40 -3.47
N VAL A 111 13.77 -16.57 -2.86
CA VAL A 111 14.51 -17.70 -3.40
C VAL A 111 13.67 -18.94 -3.21
N GLY A 112 13.63 -19.79 -4.21
CA GLY A 112 12.92 -21.05 -4.10
C GLY A 112 13.44 -22.08 -5.07
N LEU A 113 12.97 -23.30 -4.85
CA LEU A 113 13.35 -24.49 -5.60
C LEU A 113 12.08 -25.16 -6.13
N GLU A 114 12.08 -25.48 -7.41
CA GLU A 114 11.03 -26.25 -8.06
C GLU A 114 11.34 -27.74 -7.87
N GLN A 115 10.56 -28.40 -7.02
CA GLN A 115 10.73 -29.83 -6.72
C GLN A 115 10.14 -30.75 -7.80
N GLY A 116 9.34 -30.20 -8.71
CA GLY A 116 8.67 -30.95 -9.79
C GLY A 116 9.55 -31.20 -11.03
N ASP A 117 10.68 -30.51 -11.15
CA ASP A 117 11.67 -30.75 -12.21
C ASP A 117 12.69 -31.80 -11.71
N ALA A 118 12.58 -33.02 -12.24
CA ALA A 118 13.45 -34.14 -11.88
C ALA A 118 14.81 -34.11 -12.59
N THR A 119 15.13 -33.05 -13.35
CA THR A 119 16.45 -32.93 -13.94
C THR A 119 17.50 -32.61 -12.87
N PRO A 120 18.65 -33.31 -12.84
CA PRO A 120 19.70 -33.13 -11.83
C PRO A 120 20.54 -31.85 -12.04
N TYR A 121 20.14 -30.97 -12.96
CA TYR A 121 20.87 -29.73 -13.25
C TYR A 121 20.38 -28.60 -12.33
N ALA A 122 21.28 -28.12 -11.47
CA ALA A 122 21.01 -27.06 -10.50
C ALA A 122 20.53 -25.72 -11.13
N ASP A 123 20.75 -25.55 -12.44
CA ASP A 123 20.45 -24.33 -13.18
C ASP A 123 18.97 -24.19 -13.60
N THR A 124 18.19 -25.28 -13.61
CA THR A 124 16.77 -25.25 -14.03
C THR A 124 15.80 -25.17 -12.84
N ASN A 125 16.19 -25.68 -11.69
CA ASN A 125 15.26 -25.92 -10.58
C ASN A 125 15.25 -24.77 -9.56
N ARG A 126 16.12 -23.75 -9.71
CA ARG A 126 16.20 -22.63 -8.77
C ARG A 126 15.64 -21.36 -9.37
N PHE A 127 14.67 -20.78 -8.68
CA PHE A 127 14.17 -19.45 -8.98
C PHE A 127 14.59 -18.46 -7.90
N TYR A 128 14.79 -17.21 -8.32
CA TYR A 128 14.99 -16.11 -7.39
C TYR A 128 14.36 -14.85 -7.95
N GLN A 129 13.95 -13.95 -7.06
CA GLN A 129 13.48 -12.63 -7.42
C GLN A 129 14.18 -11.60 -6.53
N ASN A 130 14.72 -10.57 -7.17
CA ASN A 130 15.30 -9.41 -6.53
C ASN A 130 14.59 -8.17 -7.07
N VAL A 131 13.69 -7.62 -6.25
CA VAL A 131 12.96 -6.39 -6.55
C VAL A 131 13.60 -5.25 -5.76
N ARG A 132 13.85 -4.14 -6.44
CA ARG A 132 14.35 -2.90 -5.86
C ARG A 132 13.54 -1.75 -6.41
N GLY A 133 13.12 -0.84 -5.54
CA GLY A 133 12.31 0.28 -5.95
C GLY A 133 12.08 1.28 -4.84
N PHE A 134 11.12 2.17 -5.07
CA PHE A 134 10.67 3.15 -4.10
C PHE A 134 9.18 3.41 -4.29
N ARG A 135 8.54 3.75 -3.17
CA ARG A 135 7.16 4.22 -3.09
C ARG A 135 7.19 5.63 -2.54
N ILE A 136 6.47 6.52 -3.19
CA ILE A 136 6.23 7.90 -2.75
C ILE A 136 4.74 8.01 -2.51
N THR A 137 4.35 8.50 -1.34
CA THR A 137 2.94 8.85 -1.07
C THR A 137 2.87 10.29 -0.60
N GLY A 138 1.84 11.00 -1.00
CA GLY A 138 1.64 12.37 -0.58
C GLY A 138 0.18 12.68 -0.34
N ASP A 139 -0.10 13.33 0.78
CA ASP A 139 -1.42 13.82 1.16
C ASP A 139 -1.39 15.35 1.14
N LEU A 140 -2.26 15.96 0.33
CA LEU A 140 -2.50 17.40 0.28
C LEU A 140 -3.86 17.68 0.95
N GLY A 141 -3.77 17.98 2.24
CA GLY A 141 -4.93 18.14 3.11
C GLY A 141 -5.75 16.85 3.22
N PRO A 142 -7.04 16.95 3.60
CA PRO A 142 -7.87 15.77 3.84
C PRO A 142 -8.56 15.21 2.57
N LYS A 143 -8.36 15.82 1.40
CA LYS A 143 -9.15 15.56 0.19
C LYS A 143 -8.35 15.03 -0.99
N VAL A 144 -7.08 15.37 -1.09
CA VAL A 144 -6.23 15.01 -2.22
C VAL A 144 -5.11 14.14 -1.70
N SER A 145 -4.96 12.95 -2.27
CA SER A 145 -3.88 12.03 -1.97
C SER A 145 -3.32 11.49 -3.27
N PHE A 146 -2.01 11.30 -3.35
CA PHE A 146 -1.36 10.68 -4.50
C PHE A 146 -0.35 9.65 -4.06
N GLN A 147 -0.16 8.66 -4.91
CA GLN A 147 0.79 7.60 -4.70
C GLN A 147 1.50 7.28 -6.00
N THR A 148 2.81 7.12 -5.93
CA THR A 148 3.61 6.69 -7.08
C THR A 148 4.61 5.65 -6.62
N MET A 149 4.82 4.61 -7.41
CA MET A 149 5.77 3.56 -7.14
C MET A 149 6.52 3.17 -8.42
N PHE A 150 7.81 2.88 -8.26
CA PHE A 150 8.66 2.40 -9.32
C PHE A 150 9.52 1.27 -8.77
N HIS A 151 9.65 0.18 -9.51
CA HIS A 151 10.57 -0.88 -9.16
C HIS A 151 11.12 -1.59 -10.39
N GLU A 152 12.35 -2.06 -10.26
CA GLU A 152 13.01 -2.97 -11.18
C GLU A 152 13.10 -4.34 -10.52
N THR A 153 12.83 -5.38 -11.29
CA THR A 153 12.88 -6.77 -10.87
C THR A 153 13.87 -7.53 -11.73
N GLN A 154 14.84 -8.14 -11.08
CA GLN A 154 15.75 -9.11 -11.69
C GLN A 154 15.41 -10.48 -11.14
N ALA A 155 15.05 -11.42 -12.03
CA ALA A 155 14.55 -12.71 -11.61
C ALA A 155 14.99 -13.86 -12.52
N ILE A 156 15.10 -15.04 -11.93
CA ILE A 156 14.94 -16.32 -12.65
C ILE A 156 13.58 -16.84 -12.22
N MET A 157 12.68 -16.99 -13.18
CA MET A 157 11.31 -17.45 -12.94
C MET A 157 11.17 -18.94 -13.24
N PRO A 158 10.15 -19.62 -12.65
CA PRO A 158 9.77 -20.97 -13.07
C PRO A 158 9.60 -21.09 -14.58
N GLN A 159 9.89 -22.28 -15.12
CA GLN A 159 10.02 -22.47 -16.56
C GLN A 159 8.74 -22.11 -17.34
N TYR A 160 7.56 -22.38 -16.77
CA TYR A 160 6.29 -22.04 -17.41
C TYR A 160 6.09 -20.53 -17.57
N LEU A 161 6.47 -19.73 -16.57
CA LEU A 161 6.44 -18.26 -16.64
C LEU A 161 7.49 -17.74 -17.62
N PHE A 162 8.71 -18.30 -17.56
CA PHE A 162 9.79 -17.92 -18.47
C PHE A 162 9.39 -18.15 -19.94
N ARG A 163 8.86 -19.33 -20.27
CA ARG A 163 8.42 -19.66 -21.64
C ARG A 163 7.27 -18.77 -22.10
N SER A 164 6.31 -18.49 -21.22
CA SER A 164 5.21 -17.56 -21.51
C SER A 164 5.73 -16.15 -21.79
N ALA A 165 6.62 -15.64 -20.94
CA ALA A 165 7.23 -14.32 -21.13
C ALA A 165 8.13 -14.25 -22.37
N LEU A 166 8.82 -15.33 -22.72
CA LEU A 166 9.64 -15.41 -23.94
C LEU A 166 8.77 -15.37 -25.20
N ALA A 167 7.63 -16.05 -25.19
CA ALA A 167 6.69 -16.07 -26.31
C ALA A 167 5.98 -14.72 -26.52
N ILE A 168 5.59 -14.06 -25.43
CA ILE A 168 4.81 -12.80 -25.48
C ILE A 168 5.72 -11.56 -25.48
N GLY A 169 6.95 -11.68 -24.98
CA GLY A 169 7.87 -10.56 -24.74
C GLY A 169 7.49 -9.71 -23.52
N ALA A 170 6.50 -10.13 -22.74
CA ALA A 170 5.98 -9.42 -21.58
C ALA A 170 5.69 -10.38 -20.42
N MET A 171 5.96 -9.92 -19.20
CA MET A 171 5.61 -10.60 -17.97
C MET A 171 4.16 -10.23 -17.62
N PRO A 172 3.30 -11.21 -17.32
CA PRO A 172 1.94 -10.93 -16.90
C PRO A 172 1.90 -9.90 -15.78
N SER A 173 1.07 -8.86 -15.94
CA SER A 173 0.90 -7.79 -14.96
C SER A 173 2.13 -6.88 -14.71
N GLN A 174 3.26 -7.08 -15.40
CA GLN A 174 4.49 -6.29 -15.20
C GLN A 174 5.04 -5.68 -16.50
N GLY A 175 4.49 -6.01 -17.66
CA GLY A 175 4.86 -5.39 -18.94
C GLY A 175 6.11 -6.00 -19.57
N ARG A 176 6.82 -5.23 -20.40
CA ARG A 176 7.91 -5.74 -21.26
C ARG A 176 9.08 -6.31 -20.46
N VAL A 177 9.60 -7.45 -20.91
CA VAL A 177 10.77 -8.11 -20.30
C VAL A 177 12.00 -7.98 -21.18
N LYS A 178 13.16 -7.81 -20.56
CA LYS A 178 14.48 -7.97 -21.17
C LYS A 178 15.08 -9.30 -20.73
N PHE A 179 15.78 -9.96 -21.65
CA PHE A 179 16.43 -11.24 -21.41
C PHE A 179 17.95 -11.08 -21.55
N PRO A 180 18.67 -10.67 -20.49
CA PRO A 180 20.12 -10.47 -20.55
C PRO A 180 20.89 -11.79 -20.76
N ALA A 181 20.38 -12.89 -20.22
CA ALA A 181 20.88 -14.25 -20.42
C ALA A 181 19.74 -15.23 -20.15
N VAL A 182 19.75 -16.43 -20.74
CA VAL A 182 18.77 -17.47 -20.38
C VAL A 182 19.19 -18.11 -19.04
N PRO A 183 18.28 -18.33 -18.06
CA PRO A 183 16.87 -17.98 -17.97
C PRO A 183 16.60 -16.67 -17.17
N LYS A 184 17.55 -15.74 -17.13
CA LYS A 184 17.45 -14.46 -16.41
C LYS A 184 16.52 -13.50 -17.12
N MET A 185 15.69 -12.83 -16.32
CA MET A 185 14.72 -11.82 -16.73
C MET A 185 14.99 -10.53 -15.98
N ASP A 186 14.84 -9.42 -16.68
CA ASP A 186 14.91 -8.07 -16.13
C ASP A 186 13.70 -7.27 -16.65
N PHE A 187 12.90 -6.76 -15.73
CA PHE A 187 11.70 -5.99 -16.05
C PHE A 187 11.43 -4.94 -14.99
N GLY A 188 10.89 -3.80 -15.42
CA GLY A 188 10.54 -2.69 -14.55
C GLY A 188 9.06 -2.37 -14.62
N TRP A 189 8.51 -1.90 -13.51
CA TRP A 189 7.12 -1.49 -13.40
C TRP A 189 7.00 -0.15 -12.69
N SER A 190 6.07 0.66 -13.18
CA SER A 190 5.70 1.94 -12.59
C SER A 190 4.19 1.99 -12.40
N GLN A 191 3.74 2.49 -11.26
CA GLN A 191 2.33 2.73 -10.99
C GLN A 191 2.17 4.08 -10.32
N SER A 192 1.12 4.81 -10.69
CA SER A 192 0.75 6.06 -10.05
C SER A 192 -0.75 6.17 -9.93
N SER A 193 -1.24 6.71 -8.83
CA SER A 193 -2.64 7.09 -8.65
C SER A 193 -2.74 8.43 -7.95
N LEU A 194 -3.78 9.18 -8.31
CA LEU A 194 -4.20 10.43 -7.72
C LEU A 194 -5.66 10.25 -7.33
N SER A 195 -5.96 10.47 -6.06
CA SER A 195 -7.26 10.30 -5.44
C SER A 195 -7.77 11.66 -4.96
N TYR A 196 -8.97 12.03 -5.38
CA TYR A 196 -9.64 13.24 -4.97
C TYR A 196 -11.03 12.94 -4.41
N SER A 197 -11.21 13.22 -3.12
CA SER A 197 -12.45 12.98 -2.36
C SER A 197 -13.07 14.31 -1.91
N PRO A 198 -13.84 15.02 -2.75
CA PRO A 198 -14.44 16.30 -2.35
C PRO A 198 -15.50 16.13 -1.25
N ALA A 199 -16.18 14.98 -1.19
CA ALA A 199 -17.11 14.59 -0.14
C ALA A 199 -16.97 13.10 0.18
N ARG A 200 -17.45 12.64 1.34
CA ARG A 200 -17.26 11.25 1.81
C ARG A 200 -17.84 10.19 0.88
N TRP A 201 -18.89 10.50 0.13
CA TRP A 201 -19.59 9.58 -0.77
C TRP A 201 -19.02 9.54 -2.19
N ILE A 202 -18.19 10.50 -2.59
CA ILE A 202 -17.64 10.58 -3.95
C ILE A 202 -16.11 10.62 -3.90
N ASN A 203 -15.48 9.77 -4.70
CA ASN A 203 -14.04 9.75 -4.86
C ASN A 203 -13.72 9.58 -6.35
N LEU A 204 -12.80 10.40 -6.84
CA LEU A 204 -12.31 10.39 -8.20
C LEU A 204 -10.86 9.92 -8.17
N GLN A 205 -10.57 8.82 -8.87
CA GLN A 205 -9.22 8.30 -9.01
C GLN A 205 -8.76 8.39 -10.44
N LEU A 206 -7.55 8.88 -10.63
CA LEU A 206 -6.87 8.97 -11.91
C LEU A 206 -5.50 8.35 -11.75
N GLY A 207 -5.13 7.44 -12.64
CA GLY A 207 -3.86 6.75 -12.48
C GLY A 207 -3.57 5.68 -13.51
N HIS A 208 -2.36 5.18 -13.43
CA HIS A 208 -1.88 4.02 -14.18
C HIS A 208 -1.46 2.94 -13.19
N GLY A 209 -2.02 1.74 -13.31
CA GLY A 209 -1.74 0.66 -12.39
C GLY A 209 -2.64 -0.55 -12.58
N LYS A 210 -2.51 -1.51 -11.68
CA LYS A 210 -3.33 -2.72 -11.67
C LYS A 210 -4.71 -2.39 -11.11
N HIS A 211 -5.74 -2.75 -11.86
CA HIS A 211 -7.13 -2.66 -11.44
C HIS A 211 -7.74 -4.06 -11.51
N PHE A 212 -8.54 -4.40 -10.52
CA PHE A 212 -9.19 -5.70 -10.45
C PHE A 212 -10.65 -5.53 -10.10
N VAL A 213 -11.50 -6.26 -10.82
CA VAL A 213 -12.96 -6.22 -10.69
C VAL A 213 -13.45 -7.63 -10.43
N GLY A 214 -14.09 -7.84 -9.29
CA GLY A 214 -14.67 -9.10 -8.85
C GLY A 214 -14.03 -9.66 -7.60
N HIS A 215 -14.27 -10.95 -7.38
CA HIS A 215 -13.75 -11.74 -6.26
C HIS A 215 -13.02 -13.01 -6.74
N GLY A 216 -12.76 -13.14 -8.05
CA GLY A 216 -12.22 -14.34 -8.70
C GLY A 216 -10.94 -14.10 -9.48
#